data_AF-A0A5S4F9K2-F1
#
_entry.id   AF-A0A5S4F9K2-F1
#
_cell.length_a   1.000
_cell.length_b   1.000
_cell.length_c   1.000
_cell.angle_alpha   90.00
_cell.angle_beta   90.00
_cell.angle_gamma   90.00
#
_symmetry.space_group_name_H-M   'P 1'
#
loop_
_entity.id
_entity.type
_entity.pdbx_description
1 polymer ?
#
loop_
_entity_poly.entity_id
_entity_poly.type
_entity_poly.pdbx_seq_one_letter_code
_entity_poly.pdbx_strand_id
1 'polypeptide(L)'
;MHHQPDDRDWFELHSDAGRGNPGDLSAAQEARLGYSAALAALGDELLPLIETTGDSRRSDEDFIRETRRLVPLLMRAVENSIALVRLRGGDWQTVANGLGTGHDAESAAGEFEDLDLSNLAGDPGAVWRRLRPRWFPEDPRAAAQELDDWARRHAHPDEAVRADQPVSAGL
;
A
#
# COMPACT_ATOMS: atom_id res chain seq x y z
N MET A 1 -14.43 31.65 12.94
CA MET A 1 -13.44 31.58 11.83
C MET A 1 -12.60 30.35 12.08
N HIS A 2 -12.94 29.23 11.45
CA HIS A 2 -12.16 28.01 11.52
C HIS A 2 -11.02 28.09 10.52
N HIS A 3 -9.79 28.13 11.02
CA HIS A 3 -8.60 27.93 10.20
C HIS A 3 -8.53 26.43 9.86
N GLN A 4 -8.81 26.09 8.60
CA GLN A 4 -8.33 24.82 8.05
C GLN A 4 -6.81 24.95 7.87
N PRO A 5 -6.00 24.01 8.39
CA PRO A 5 -4.59 23.93 8.02
C PRO A 5 -4.47 23.50 6.56
N ASP A 6 -3.57 24.16 5.84
CA ASP A 6 -3.30 23.98 4.42
C ASP A 6 -2.62 22.61 4.20
N ASP A 7 -3.02 21.87 3.16
CA ASP A 7 -2.54 20.50 2.86
C ASP A 7 -1.03 20.41 2.59
N ARG A 8 -0.34 21.56 2.54
CA ARG A 8 1.12 21.67 2.41
C ARG A 8 1.90 21.41 3.70
N ASP A 9 1.30 21.60 4.87
CA ASP A 9 2.01 21.49 6.15
C ASP A 9 2.28 20.04 6.58
N TRP A 10 1.57 19.06 6.00
CA TRP A 10 1.80 17.64 6.28
C TRP A 10 3.12 17.10 5.72
N PHE A 11 3.68 17.75 4.68
CA PHE A 11 4.91 17.29 4.05
C PHE A 11 6.19 17.80 4.73
N GLU A 12 6.12 18.91 5.49
CA GLU A 12 7.31 19.53 6.08
C GLU A 12 7.61 19.07 7.53
N LEU A 13 6.68 18.39 8.21
CA LEU A 13 6.82 18.15 9.65
C LEU A 13 7.69 16.94 10.07
N HIS A 14 8.39 16.27 9.15
CA HIS A 14 9.23 15.09 9.46
C HIS A 14 10.66 15.19 8.89
N SER A 15 11.15 16.39 8.58
CA SER A 15 12.44 16.58 7.89
C SER A 15 13.70 16.43 8.76
N ASP A 16 13.60 16.02 10.03
CA ASP A 16 14.76 15.92 10.94
C ASP A 16 15.04 14.49 11.43
N ALA A 17 15.19 13.57 10.48
CA ALA A 17 15.76 12.25 10.73
C ALA A 17 17.01 12.01 9.87
N GLY A 18 18.17 12.40 10.41
CA GLY A 18 19.48 11.92 9.98
C GLY A 18 20.06 12.61 8.75
N ARG A 19 21.30 13.10 8.88
CA ARG A 19 22.11 13.62 7.77
C ARG A 19 22.44 12.51 6.77
N GLY A 20 21.49 12.20 5.88
CA GLY A 20 21.69 11.44 4.65
C GLY A 20 21.94 12.39 3.48
N ASN A 21 22.65 11.94 2.46
CA ASN A 21 22.82 12.65 1.20
C ASN A 21 21.42 13.04 0.66
N PRO A 22 21.20 14.24 0.10
CA PRO A 22 19.86 14.72 -0.31
C PRO A 22 19.19 13.95 -1.49
N GLY A 23 19.50 12.66 -1.66
CA GLY A 23 18.81 11.74 -2.56
C GLY A 23 18.52 10.36 -1.96
N ASP A 24 18.95 10.05 -0.74
CA ASP A 24 18.75 8.72 -0.17
C ASP A 24 17.51 8.68 0.72
N LEU A 25 16.59 7.75 0.41
CA LEU A 25 15.35 7.58 1.15
C LEU A 25 15.65 7.04 2.56
N SER A 26 14.91 7.53 3.55
CA SER A 26 14.92 6.96 4.89
C SER A 26 14.23 5.60 4.93
N ALA A 27 14.53 4.79 5.95
CA ALA A 27 13.88 3.49 6.16
C ALA A 27 12.34 3.60 6.19
N ALA A 28 11.79 4.66 6.81
CA ALA A 28 10.36 4.91 6.82
C ALA A 28 9.80 5.28 5.43
N GLN A 29 10.58 5.97 4.59
CA GLN A 29 10.18 6.27 3.21
C GLN A 29 10.17 5.00 2.34
N GLU A 30 11.17 4.13 2.50
CA GLU A 30 11.22 2.81 1.85
C GLU A 30 10.05 1.92 2.26
N ALA A 31 9.70 1.90 3.55
CA ALA A 31 8.54 1.17 4.04
C ALA A 31 7.22 1.73 3.47
N ARG A 32 7.11 3.06 3.34
CA ARG A 32 5.97 3.68 2.67
C ARG A 32 5.88 3.29 1.20
N LEU A 33 6.99 3.22 0.47
CA LEU A 33 7.00 2.73 -0.91
C LEU A 33 6.55 1.27 -0.99
N GLY A 34 7.02 0.41 -0.07
CA GLY A 34 6.57 -0.98 0.01
C GLY A 34 5.06 -1.09 0.27
N TYR A 35 4.52 -0.28 1.16
CA TYR A 35 3.08 -0.18 1.42
C TYR A 35 2.31 0.27 0.17
N SER A 36 2.74 1.35 -0.48
CA SER A 36 2.10 1.87 -1.70
C SER A 36 2.17 0.88 -2.87
N ALA A 37 3.28 0.15 -3.03
CA ALA A 37 3.43 -0.91 -4.02
C ALA A 37 2.42 -2.05 -3.83
N ALA A 38 2.20 -2.47 -2.58
CA ALA A 38 1.20 -3.48 -2.27
C ALA A 38 -0.23 -3.01 -2.60
N LEU A 39 -0.55 -1.75 -2.29
CA LEU A 39 -1.85 -1.16 -2.62
C LEU A 39 -2.07 -0.98 -4.13
N ALA A 40 -1.05 -0.55 -4.87
CA ALA A 40 -1.14 -0.43 -6.33
C ALA A 40 -1.44 -1.80 -6.97
N ALA A 41 -0.73 -2.85 -6.55
CA ALA A 41 -0.99 -4.21 -7.00
C ALA A 41 -2.42 -4.69 -6.65
N LEU A 42 -2.92 -4.34 -5.45
CA LEU A 42 -4.30 -4.63 -5.08
C LEU A 42 -5.29 -3.88 -5.99
N GLY A 43 -5.01 -2.62 -6.32
CA GLY A 43 -5.82 -1.83 -7.25
C GLY A 43 -5.89 -2.43 -8.65
N ASP A 44 -4.75 -2.87 -9.19
CA ASP A 44 -4.66 -3.55 -10.49
C ASP A 44 -5.48 -4.85 -10.53
N GLU A 45 -5.47 -5.62 -9.44
CA GLU A 45 -6.26 -6.86 -9.35
C GLU A 45 -7.74 -6.60 -9.07
N LEU A 46 -8.11 -5.49 -8.41
CA LEU A 46 -9.51 -5.15 -8.12
C LEU A 46 -10.26 -4.58 -9.32
N LEU A 47 -9.61 -3.74 -10.14
CA LEU A 47 -10.25 -3.03 -11.26
C LEU A 47 -10.98 -3.98 -12.24
N PRO A 48 -10.40 -5.13 -12.66
CA PRO A 48 -11.07 -6.08 -13.56
C PRO A 48 -12.20 -6.89 -12.91
N LEU A 49 -12.33 -6.84 -11.57
CA LEU A 49 -13.34 -7.57 -10.81
C LEU A 49 -14.62 -6.77 -10.60
N ILE A 50 -14.58 -5.45 -10.84
CA ILE A 50 -15.76 -4.58 -10.78
C ILE A 50 -16.59 -4.85 -12.05
N GLU A 51 -17.45 -5.87 -12.00
CA GLU A 51 -18.36 -6.18 -13.10
C GLU A 51 -19.54 -5.21 -13.19
N THR A 52 -19.85 -4.81 -14.42
CA THR A 52 -21.05 -4.07 -14.78
C THR A 52 -22.23 -5.04 -14.93
N THR A 53 -22.99 -5.31 -13.86
CA THR A 53 -24.33 -5.98 -13.84
C THR A 53 -24.53 -7.29 -14.62
N GLY A 54 -23.48 -7.90 -15.16
CA GLY A 54 -23.54 -8.99 -16.16
C GLY A 54 -23.12 -10.35 -15.60
N ASP A 55 -23.74 -10.77 -14.51
CA ASP A 55 -23.43 -11.97 -13.70
C ASP A 55 -23.67 -13.33 -14.42
N SER A 56 -23.84 -13.34 -15.74
CA SER A 56 -24.33 -14.50 -16.51
C SER A 56 -23.24 -15.43 -17.04
N ARG A 57 -21.95 -15.10 -16.83
CA ARG A 57 -20.82 -15.86 -17.42
C ARG A 57 -19.72 -16.27 -16.44
N ARG A 58 -19.77 -15.86 -15.17
CA ARG A 58 -18.77 -16.25 -14.17
C ARG A 58 -19.23 -17.46 -13.37
N SER A 59 -18.29 -18.34 -13.04
CA SER A 59 -18.54 -19.46 -12.14
C SER A 59 -18.25 -19.07 -10.69
N ASP A 60 -18.90 -19.73 -9.73
CA ASP A 60 -18.58 -19.60 -8.29
C ASP A 60 -17.08 -19.80 -8.00
N GLU A 61 -16.43 -20.70 -8.75
CA GLU A 61 -15.00 -20.96 -8.63
C GLU A 61 -14.13 -19.77 -9.05
N ASP A 62 -14.58 -18.97 -10.02
CA ASP A 62 -13.85 -17.79 -10.48
C ASP A 62 -13.87 -16.70 -9.39
N PHE A 63 -15.02 -16.47 -8.74
CA PHE A 63 -15.11 -15.56 -7.60
C PHE A 63 -14.18 -15.97 -6.44
N ILE A 64 -14.13 -17.26 -6.12
CA ILE A 64 -13.23 -17.79 -5.07
C ILE A 64 -11.77 -17.62 -5.49
N ARG A 65 -11.43 -17.94 -6.75
CA ARG A 65 -10.06 -17.85 -7.27
C ARG A 65 -9.56 -16.41 -7.27
N GLU A 66 -10.39 -15.47 -7.66
CA GLU A 66 -10.09 -14.03 -7.68
C GLU A 66 -9.91 -13.50 -6.24
N THR A 67 -10.85 -13.80 -5.34
CA THR A 67 -10.74 -13.41 -3.93
C THR A 67 -9.45 -13.96 -3.30
N ARG A 68 -9.09 -15.22 -3.60
CA ARG A 68 -7.84 -15.84 -3.09
C ARG A 68 -6.57 -15.16 -3.60
N ARG A 69 -6.62 -14.46 -4.74
CA ARG A 69 -5.47 -13.68 -5.25
C ARG A 69 -5.33 -12.33 -4.53
N LEU A 70 -6.44 -11.75 -4.08
CA LEU A 70 -6.45 -10.46 -3.37
C LEU A 70 -5.93 -10.59 -1.94
N VAL A 71 -6.27 -11.68 -1.23
CA VAL A 71 -5.94 -11.84 0.20
C VAL A 71 -4.44 -11.67 0.49
N PRO A 72 -3.50 -12.30 -0.24
CA PRO A 72 -2.08 -12.10 0.01
C PRO A 72 -1.60 -10.66 -0.21
N LEU A 73 -2.18 -9.93 -1.17
CA LEU A 73 -1.83 -8.52 -1.45
C LEU A 73 -2.33 -7.61 -0.32
N LEU A 74 -3.55 -7.86 0.15
CA LEU A 74 -4.13 -7.15 1.30
C LEU A 74 -3.30 -7.39 2.56
N MET A 75 -2.96 -8.64 2.87
CA MET A 75 -2.13 -8.98 4.02
C MET A 75 -0.76 -8.30 3.92
N ARG A 76 -0.13 -8.30 2.74
CA ARG A 76 1.14 -7.60 2.52
C ARG A 76 1.04 -6.09 2.77
N ALA A 77 -0.06 -5.46 2.38
CA ALA A 77 -0.29 -4.05 2.67
C ALA A 77 -0.44 -3.78 4.17
N VAL A 78 -1.13 -4.66 4.90
CA VAL A 78 -1.22 -4.59 6.38
C VAL A 78 0.16 -4.78 7.01
N GLU A 79 0.92 -5.81 6.62
CA GLU A 79 2.26 -6.06 7.14
C GLU A 79 3.19 -4.86 6.92
N ASN A 80 3.18 -4.30 5.70
CA ASN A 80 4.01 -3.14 5.34
C ASN A 80 3.58 -1.88 6.11
N SER A 81 2.29 -1.72 6.46
CA SER A 81 1.81 -0.57 7.25
C SER A 81 2.25 -0.68 8.71
N ILE A 82 2.27 -1.89 9.29
CA ILE A 82 2.80 -2.14 10.64
C ILE A 82 4.29 -1.78 10.70
N ALA A 83 5.08 -2.29 9.75
CA ALA A 83 6.51 -1.97 9.66
C ALA A 83 6.75 -0.46 9.53
N LEU A 84 5.93 0.24 8.73
CA LEU A 84 5.98 1.69 8.59
C LEU A 84 5.69 2.41 9.91
N VAL A 85 4.65 2.01 10.65
CA VAL A 85 4.30 2.61 11.96
C VAL A 85 5.45 2.43 12.94
N ARG A 86 6.03 1.22 13.03
CA ARG A 86 7.17 0.93 13.91
C ARG A 86 8.40 1.75 13.55
N LEU A 87 8.75 1.85 12.26
CA LEU A 87 9.88 2.66 11.76
C LEU A 87 9.70 4.16 11.99
N ARG A 88 8.45 4.64 12.13
CA ARG A 88 8.14 6.03 12.53
C ARG A 88 8.18 6.25 14.04
N GLY A 89 8.47 5.21 14.83
CA GLY A 89 8.50 5.26 16.28
C GLY A 89 7.13 5.07 16.95
N GLY A 90 6.08 4.72 16.20
CA GLY A 90 4.76 4.42 16.77
C GLY A 90 4.79 3.12 17.55
N ASP A 91 4.16 3.06 18.72
CA ASP A 91 4.17 1.91 19.61
C ASP A 91 3.18 0.79 19.21
N TRP A 92 3.24 -0.35 19.90
CA TRP A 92 2.33 -1.48 19.67
C TRP A 92 0.87 -1.15 19.99
N GLN A 93 0.61 -0.18 20.87
CA GLN A 93 -0.75 0.29 21.11
C GLN A 93 -1.32 1.00 19.89
N THR A 94 -0.49 1.78 19.18
CA THR A 94 -0.86 2.43 17.91
C THR A 94 -1.18 1.38 16.84
N VAL A 95 -0.38 0.31 16.76
CA VAL A 95 -0.63 -0.82 15.85
C VAL A 95 -1.95 -1.52 16.19
N ALA A 96 -2.15 -1.89 17.46
CA ALA A 96 -3.37 -2.55 17.92
C ALA A 96 -4.63 -1.72 17.62
N ASN A 97 -4.57 -0.41 17.88
CA ASN A 97 -5.66 0.52 17.56
C ASN A 97 -5.97 0.55 16.05
N GLY A 98 -4.95 0.43 15.19
CA GLY A 98 -5.11 0.42 13.74
C GLY A 98 -5.69 -0.90 13.19
N LEU A 99 -5.41 -2.04 13.83
CA LEU A 99 -5.97 -3.34 13.47
C LEU A 99 -7.46 -3.47 13.82
N GLY A 100 -7.94 -2.67 14.78
CA GLY A 100 -9.34 -2.58 15.14
C GLY A 100 -9.74 -3.49 16.31
N THR A 101 -10.99 -3.94 16.33
CA THR A 101 -11.54 -4.67 17.48
C THR A 101 -10.91 -6.06 17.61
N GLY A 102 -10.31 -6.35 18.76
CA GLY A 102 -9.79 -7.68 19.09
C GLY A 102 -8.29 -7.73 19.40
N HIS A 103 -7.57 -6.64 19.16
CA HIS A 103 -6.14 -6.53 19.46
C HIS A 103 -5.89 -5.53 20.60
N ASP A 104 -5.07 -5.94 21.55
CA ASP A 104 -4.36 -5.06 22.49
C ASP A 104 -2.87 -4.98 22.12
N ALA A 105 -2.11 -4.15 22.82
CA ALA A 105 -0.69 -3.98 22.50
C ALA A 105 0.13 -5.28 22.64
N GLU A 106 -0.21 -6.15 23.59
CA GLU A 106 0.52 -7.40 23.83
C GLU A 106 0.25 -8.43 22.73
N SER A 107 -1.02 -8.63 22.37
CA SER A 107 -1.42 -9.50 21.27
C SER A 107 -0.89 -9.01 19.92
N ALA A 108 -0.95 -7.70 19.64
CA ALA A 108 -0.37 -7.13 18.43
C ALA A 108 1.15 -7.33 18.37
N ALA A 109 1.86 -7.13 19.48
CA ALA A 109 3.29 -7.40 19.54
C ALA A 109 3.58 -8.89 19.31
N GLY A 110 2.88 -9.79 20.01
CA GLY A 110 3.10 -11.24 19.87
C GLY A 110 2.82 -11.78 18.45
N GLU A 111 1.87 -11.19 17.73
CA GLU A 111 1.51 -11.61 16.37
C GLU A 111 2.45 -11.01 15.30
N PHE A 112 2.95 -9.78 15.50
CA PHE A 112 3.60 -9.00 14.45
C PHE A 112 5.02 -8.50 14.80
N GLU A 113 5.65 -9.01 15.87
CA GLU A 113 6.99 -8.58 16.30
C GLU A 113 8.04 -8.69 15.18
N ASP A 114 7.93 -9.67 14.28
CA ASP A 114 8.86 -9.88 13.16
C ASP A 114 8.79 -8.77 12.09
N LEU A 115 7.76 -7.93 12.15
CA LEU A 115 7.58 -6.73 11.34
C LEU A 115 8.17 -5.48 11.99
N ASP A 116 8.68 -5.56 13.22
CA ASP A 116 9.44 -4.49 13.83
C ASP A 116 10.85 -4.41 13.23
N LEU A 117 10.97 -3.59 12.18
CA LEU A 117 12.22 -3.35 11.47
C LEU A 117 13.03 -2.20 12.06
N SER A 118 12.74 -1.76 13.30
CA SER A 118 13.45 -0.63 13.91
C SER A 118 14.96 -0.85 14.02
N ASN A 119 15.40 -2.11 14.13
CA ASN A 119 16.82 -2.49 14.07
C ASN A 119 17.48 -2.23 12.70
N LEU A 120 16.69 -2.14 11.62
CA LEU A 120 17.12 -1.81 10.27
C LEU A 120 16.97 -0.33 9.93
N ALA A 121 16.59 0.53 10.89
CA ALA A 121 16.38 1.95 10.62
C ALA A 121 17.61 2.68 10.02
N GLY A 122 18.81 2.16 10.28
CA GLY A 122 20.08 2.64 9.70
C GLY A 122 20.44 2.06 8.32
N ASP A 123 19.69 1.09 7.80
CA ASP A 123 19.87 0.49 6.46
C ASP A 123 18.54 0.48 5.69
N PRO A 124 18.18 1.62 5.05
CA PRO A 124 16.96 1.73 4.25
C PRO A 124 16.87 0.67 3.14
N GLY A 125 18.01 0.29 2.54
CA GLY A 125 18.05 -0.75 1.51
C GLY A 125 17.66 -2.13 2.03
N ALA A 126 17.98 -2.47 3.29
CA ALA A 126 17.51 -3.70 3.92
C ALA A 126 16.00 -3.68 4.17
N VAL A 127 15.45 -2.53 4.58
CA VAL A 127 14.00 -2.36 4.72
C VAL A 127 13.29 -2.55 3.39
N TRP A 128 13.80 -1.93 2.32
CA TRP A 128 13.27 -2.13 0.97
C TRP A 128 13.26 -3.61 0.56
N ARG A 129 14.41 -4.30 0.66
CA ARG A 129 14.52 -5.73 0.32
C ARG A 129 13.54 -6.61 1.10
N ARG A 130 13.20 -6.25 2.34
CA ARG A 130 12.25 -7.00 3.18
C ARG A 130 10.80 -6.78 2.73
N LEU A 131 10.41 -5.54 2.49
CA LEU A 131 9.01 -5.14 2.29
C LEU A 131 8.57 -5.17 0.82
N ARG A 132 9.51 -4.99 -0.12
CA ARG A 132 9.22 -4.95 -1.55
C ARG A 132 8.50 -6.22 -2.05
N PRO A 133 7.47 -6.08 -2.90
CA PRO A 133 6.96 -7.19 -3.68
C PRO A 133 8.01 -7.73 -4.67
N ARG A 134 8.07 -9.05 -4.89
CA ARG A 134 9.11 -9.63 -5.75
C ARG A 134 9.07 -9.14 -7.20
N TRP A 135 7.89 -8.74 -7.69
CA TRP A 135 7.67 -8.23 -9.04
C TRP A 135 7.93 -6.73 -9.22
N PHE A 136 8.20 -5.98 -8.15
CA PHE A 136 8.53 -4.56 -8.21
C PHE A 136 10.02 -4.32 -8.57
N PRO A 137 10.45 -3.12 -8.98
CA PRO A 137 11.85 -2.81 -9.29
C PRO A 137 12.84 -2.98 -8.13
N GLU A 138 14.09 -3.38 -8.38
CA GLU A 138 15.15 -3.52 -7.34
C GLU A 138 15.57 -2.18 -6.76
N ASP A 139 15.65 -1.17 -7.62
CA ASP A 139 15.89 0.19 -7.19
C ASP A 139 14.60 0.82 -6.63
N PRO A 140 14.58 1.24 -5.36
CA PRO A 140 13.42 1.90 -4.76
C PRO A 140 13.05 3.22 -5.45
N ARG A 141 14.01 3.91 -6.08
CA ARG A 141 13.71 5.12 -6.87
C ARG A 141 12.94 4.79 -8.15
N ALA A 142 13.34 3.71 -8.83
CA ALA A 142 12.59 3.21 -9.99
C ALA A 142 11.17 2.76 -9.58
N ALA A 143 11.04 2.10 -8.43
CA ALA A 143 9.74 1.74 -7.87
C ALA A 143 8.86 2.96 -7.54
N ALA A 144 9.43 4.01 -6.97
CA ALA A 144 8.71 5.25 -6.71
C ALA A 144 8.19 5.88 -8.01
N GLN A 145 9.02 5.90 -9.06
CA GLN A 145 8.62 6.41 -10.36
C GLN A 145 7.51 5.57 -11.01
N GLU A 146 7.60 4.25 -10.94
CA GLU A 146 6.52 3.37 -11.43
C GLU A 146 5.20 3.57 -10.67
N LEU A 147 5.27 3.84 -9.36
CA LEU A 147 4.09 4.18 -8.55
C LEU A 147 3.49 5.53 -8.95
N ASP A 148 4.31 6.55 -9.19
CA ASP A 148 3.84 7.84 -9.67
C ASP A 148 3.20 7.72 -11.06
N ASP A 149 3.76 6.89 -11.95
CA ASP A 149 3.20 6.57 -13.26
C ASP A 149 1.87 5.82 -13.13
N TRP A 150 1.81 4.84 -12.22
CA TRP A 150 0.58 4.11 -11.91
C TRP A 150 -0.51 5.03 -11.38
N ALA A 151 -0.20 5.89 -10.40
CA ALA A 151 -1.15 6.81 -9.80
C ALA A 151 -1.69 7.82 -10.83
N ARG A 152 -0.83 8.32 -11.72
CA ARG A 152 -1.24 9.21 -12.82
C ARG A 152 -2.19 8.53 -13.80
N ARG A 153 -1.95 7.27 -14.18
CA ARG A 153 -2.84 6.50 -15.06
C ARG A 153 -4.23 6.28 -14.46
N HIS A 154 -4.32 6.17 -13.14
CA HIS A 154 -5.57 5.84 -12.43
C HIS A 154 -6.25 7.04 -11.75
N ALA A 155 -5.70 8.25 -11.88
CA ALA A 155 -6.28 9.48 -11.31
C ALA A 155 -7.59 9.92 -12.00
N HIS A 156 -7.90 9.38 -13.19
CA HIS A 156 -9.12 9.67 -13.94
C HIS A 156 -9.95 8.39 -14.17
N PRO A 157 -10.98 8.12 -13.35
CA PRO A 157 -11.78 6.89 -13.46
C PRO A 157 -12.59 6.78 -14.77
N ASP A 158 -12.72 7.86 -15.55
CA ASP A 158 -13.49 7.89 -16.80
C ASP A 158 -12.78 7.24 -18.01
N GLU A 159 -11.48 6.91 -17.93
CA GLU A 159 -10.77 6.24 -19.03
C GLU A 159 -10.89 4.71 -19.02
N ALA A 160 -11.03 4.07 -17.85
CA ALA A 160 -11.17 2.61 -17.77
C ALA A 160 -12.55 2.09 -18.26
N VAL A 161 -13.59 2.93 -18.23
CA VAL A 161 -14.94 2.57 -18.71
C VAL A 161 -15.04 2.58 -20.24
N ARG A 162 -14.02 3.07 -20.96
CA ARG A 162 -13.97 3.10 -22.44
C ARG A 162 -13.19 1.95 -23.08
N ALA A 163 -12.91 0.88 -22.34
CA ALA A 163 -12.52 -0.38 -22.98
C ALA A 163 -13.77 -0.98 -23.65
N ASP A 164 -13.99 -0.67 -24.93
CA ASP A 164 -14.96 -1.26 -25.88
C ASP A 164 -15.98 -2.22 -25.26
N GLN A 165 -16.90 -1.69 -24.43
CA GLN A 165 -18.10 -2.44 -24.13
C GLN A 165 -18.93 -2.39 -25.42
N PRO A 166 -19.17 -3.52 -26.11
CA PRO A 166 -20.16 -3.53 -27.17
C PRO A 166 -21.48 -3.16 -26.50
N VAL A 167 -21.96 -1.94 -26.80
CA VAL A 167 -23.32 -1.54 -26.49
C VAL A 167 -24.20 -2.51 -27.27
N SER A 168 -24.65 -3.59 -26.63
CA SER A 168 -25.67 -4.46 -27.19
C SER A 168 -26.95 -3.63 -27.27
N ALA A 169 -27.12 -2.96 -28.40
CA ALA A 169 -28.41 -2.47 -28.85
C ALA A 169 -29.37 -3.66 -29.02
N GLY A 170 -30.58 -3.49 -28.47
CA GLY A 170 -31.71 -4.42 -28.53
C GLY A 170 -32.40 -4.43 -27.18
N LEU A 171 -33.46 -3.67 -26.90
CA LEU A 171 -34.75 -3.59 -27.61
C LEU A 171 -35.26 -4.94 -28.09
#